data_AF-A0A1Y2HU64-F1
#
_entry.id   AF-A0A1Y2HU64-F1
#
_cell.length_a   1.000
_cell.length_b   1.000
_cell.length_c   1.000
_cell.angle_alpha   90.00
_cell.angle_beta   90.00
_cell.angle_gamma   90.00
#
_symmetry.space_group_name_H-M   'P 1'
#
loop_
_entity.id
_entity.type
_entity.pdbx_description
1 polymer ?
#
loop_
_entity_poly.entity_id
_entity_poly.type
_entity_poly.pdbx_seq_one_letter_code
_entity_poly.pdbx_strand_id
1 'polypeptide(L)'
;MSIARTLPALAIVVAVLLATVALAAPSNLQVASALTKRADCPAPFFFAGGVDLPYVFDAGQSPIAANGDWRECAMVAQQAGKMGAIYRYDTKTCYFKNFPRNGAVTYDYDGRAFANFDIYGFDVNSNGYSSYDAARSVYPTVVVKNAGKWWAKKLPKCDQCVMILVSDIRC
;
A
#
# COMPACT_ATOMS: atom_id res chain seq x y z
N MET A 1 76.87 -21.73 -11.83
CA MET A 1 75.83 -21.83 -10.77
C MET A 1 74.90 -20.64 -10.98
N SER A 2 73.73 -20.76 -11.62
CA SER A 2 72.48 -21.40 -11.17
C SER A 2 72.11 -20.93 -9.76
N ILE A 3 71.00 -20.22 -9.53
CA ILE A 3 69.59 -20.72 -9.52
C ILE A 3 68.68 -19.50 -9.79
N ALA A 4 67.97 -19.43 -10.93
CA ALA A 4 66.61 -19.94 -11.16
C ALA A 4 65.53 -19.33 -10.24
N ARG A 5 64.67 -18.47 -10.81
CA ARG A 5 63.24 -18.75 -11.09
C ARG A 5 62.30 -18.73 -9.87
N THR A 6 61.56 -17.63 -9.74
CA THR A 6 60.17 -17.53 -9.22
C THR A 6 59.66 -16.13 -9.63
N LEU A 7 58.95 -15.84 -10.73
CA LEU A 7 57.63 -16.32 -11.19
C LEU A 7 56.69 -16.68 -10.02
N PRO A 8 55.40 -16.34 -10.07
CA PRO A 8 54.76 -15.03 -10.14
C PRO A 8 53.64 -15.01 -9.07
N ALA A 9 53.99 -14.83 -7.79
CA ALA A 9 53.02 -15.09 -6.70
C ALA A 9 51.96 -14.00 -6.51
N LEU A 10 52.19 -12.77 -6.98
CA LEU A 10 51.26 -11.65 -6.73
C LEU A 10 50.09 -11.58 -7.72
N ALA A 11 50.22 -12.16 -8.93
CA ALA A 11 49.18 -12.13 -9.95
C ALA A 11 48.06 -13.16 -9.70
N ILE A 12 48.35 -14.23 -8.94
CA ILE A 12 47.38 -15.29 -8.65
C ILE A 12 46.41 -14.88 -7.54
N VAL A 13 46.84 -14.05 -6.59
CA VAL A 13 45.98 -13.61 -5.47
C VAL A 13 44.85 -12.68 -5.95
N VAL A 14 45.11 -11.85 -6.96
CA VAL A 14 44.07 -10.96 -7.54
C VAL A 14 43.11 -11.73 -8.45
N ALA A 15 43.60 -12.74 -9.19
CA ALA A 15 42.75 -13.58 -10.03
C ALA A 15 41.82 -14.52 -9.21
N VAL A 16 42.24 -14.95 -8.01
CA VAL A 16 41.39 -15.76 -7.12
C VAL A 16 40.34 -14.91 -6.39
N LEU A 17 40.59 -13.63 -6.13
CA LEU A 17 39.58 -12.73 -5.53
C LEU A 17 38.47 -12.32 -6.52
N LEU A 18 38.73 -12.35 -7.82
CA LEU A 18 37.74 -12.04 -8.88
C LEU A 18 36.93 -13.26 -9.32
N ALA A 19 37.36 -14.48 -8.98
CA ALA A 19 36.67 -15.73 -9.31
C ALA A 19 35.63 -16.17 -8.25
N THR A 20 35.57 -15.54 -7.07
CA THR A 20 34.67 -15.92 -5.98
C THR A 20 33.43 -15.03 -5.83
N VAL A 21 33.30 -13.95 -6.61
CA VAL A 21 32.09 -13.08 -6.61
C VAL A 21 31.05 -13.51 -7.65
N ALA A 22 31.31 -14.57 -8.43
CA ALA A 22 30.40 -15.05 -9.47
C ALA A 22 29.45 -16.18 -9.02
N LEU A 23 29.52 -16.65 -7.77
CA LEU A 23 28.67 -17.72 -7.24
C LEU A 23 27.92 -17.28 -5.97
N ALA A 24 27.13 -16.23 -6.10
CA ALA A 24 25.96 -16.02 -5.26
C ALA A 24 24.87 -15.39 -6.12
N ALA A 25 24.45 -16.11 -7.16
CA ALA A 25 23.09 -15.94 -7.65
C ALA A 25 22.18 -16.19 -6.44
N PRO A 26 21.35 -15.23 -6.00
CA PRO A 26 20.25 -15.58 -5.12
C PRO A 26 19.36 -16.49 -5.95
N SER A 27 19.55 -17.80 -5.75
CA SER A 27 18.67 -18.85 -6.17
C SER A 27 17.26 -18.36 -5.91
N ASN A 28 16.46 -18.32 -6.97
CA ASN A 28 15.03 -18.09 -6.94
C ASN A 28 14.43 -18.81 -5.73
N LEU A 29 14.28 -18.08 -4.62
CA LEU A 29 13.36 -18.45 -3.57
C LEU A 29 12.02 -18.29 -4.25
N GLN A 30 11.56 -19.41 -4.81
CA GLN A 30 10.15 -19.68 -4.96
C GLN A 30 9.54 -19.27 -3.63
N VAL A 31 8.94 -18.09 -3.61
CA VAL A 31 7.88 -17.78 -2.67
C VAL A 31 6.77 -18.71 -3.13
N ALA A 32 6.90 -19.98 -2.76
CA ALA A 32 5.80 -20.91 -2.75
C ALA A 32 4.74 -20.19 -1.95
N SER A 33 3.68 -19.79 -2.64
CA SER A 33 2.47 -19.25 -2.06
C SER A 33 2.03 -20.19 -0.95
N ALA A 34 2.51 -19.94 0.26
CA ALA A 34 1.79 -20.23 1.48
C ALA A 34 0.61 -19.26 1.46
N LEU A 35 -0.34 -19.53 0.56
CA LEU A 35 -1.71 -19.09 0.62
C LEU A 35 -2.30 -19.81 1.83
N THR A 36 -1.82 -19.42 3.02
CA THR A 36 -2.47 -19.72 4.27
C THR A 36 -3.85 -19.11 4.11
N LYS A 37 -4.87 -19.96 3.98
CA LYS A 37 -6.26 -19.58 4.14
C LYS A 37 -6.39 -18.89 5.49
N ARG A 38 -6.26 -17.55 5.51
CA ARG A 38 -6.70 -16.73 6.63
C ARG A 38 -8.21 -16.71 6.54
N ALA A 39 -8.82 -17.51 7.40
CA ALA A 39 -10.26 -17.54 7.59
C ALA A 39 -10.76 -16.13 7.92
N ASP A 40 -11.83 -15.72 7.26
CA ASP A 40 -12.71 -14.59 7.59
C ASP A 40 -12.09 -13.20 7.84
N CYS A 41 -10.95 -12.87 7.25
CA CYS A 41 -10.61 -11.45 7.11
C CYS A 41 -11.53 -10.82 6.05
N PRO A 42 -12.31 -9.77 6.36
CA PRO A 42 -12.90 -8.91 5.34
C PRO A 42 -11.80 -8.50 4.37
N ALA A 43 -12.14 -8.32 3.08
CA ALA A 43 -11.19 -7.98 2.03
C ALA A 43 -10.10 -7.04 2.59
N PRO A 44 -8.80 -7.38 2.50
CA PRO A 44 -7.73 -6.61 3.13
C PRO A 44 -7.63 -5.16 2.60
N PHE A 45 -8.51 -4.82 1.67
CA PHE A 45 -8.65 -3.54 1.05
C PHE A 45 -10.13 -3.15 0.98
N PHE A 46 -10.43 -1.91 1.32
CA PHE A 46 -11.63 -1.22 0.86
C PHE A 46 -11.29 -0.47 -0.43
N PHE A 47 -12.19 -0.47 -1.42
CA PHE A 47 -12.00 0.31 -2.64
C PHE A 47 -13.20 1.23 -2.90
N ALA A 48 -12.91 2.43 -3.38
CA ALA A 48 -13.89 3.38 -3.86
C ALA A 48 -13.51 3.78 -5.29
N GLY A 49 -14.34 3.37 -6.24
CA GLY A 49 -14.16 3.76 -7.64
C GLY A 49 -14.54 5.22 -7.87
N GLY A 50 -13.86 5.88 -8.79
CA GLY A 50 -14.26 7.20 -9.26
C GLY A 50 -13.88 8.35 -8.32
N VAL A 51 -12.92 8.15 -7.40
CA VAL A 51 -12.54 9.16 -6.41
C VAL A 51 -11.02 9.25 -6.19
N ASP A 52 -10.56 10.44 -5.78
CA ASP A 52 -9.18 10.74 -5.38
C ASP A 52 -9.19 11.79 -4.24
N LEU A 53 -8.10 11.88 -3.49
CA LEU A 53 -7.88 12.86 -2.43
C LEU A 53 -7.06 14.06 -2.95
N PRO A 54 -7.32 15.27 -2.42
CA PRO A 54 -6.67 16.50 -2.87
C PRO A 54 -5.15 16.54 -2.61
N TYR A 55 -4.66 15.78 -1.62
CA TYR A 55 -3.21 15.58 -1.41
C TYR A 55 -2.73 14.45 -2.30
N VAL A 56 -2.44 14.82 -3.53
CA VAL A 56 -2.07 13.95 -4.63
C VAL A 56 -0.65 13.40 -4.39
N PHE A 57 -0.57 12.18 -3.84
CA PHE A 57 0.61 11.29 -3.91
C PHE A 57 1.74 11.61 -2.93
N ASP A 58 1.38 11.94 -1.68
CA ASP A 58 2.29 12.37 -0.62
C ASP A 58 3.25 11.29 -0.09
N ALA A 59 3.04 10.02 -0.48
CA ALA A 59 3.79 8.89 0.05
C ALA A 59 4.62 8.11 -0.99
N GLY A 60 4.75 8.67 -2.20
CA GLY A 60 5.47 8.09 -3.33
C GLY A 60 4.54 7.38 -4.34
N GLN A 61 5.14 6.71 -5.32
CA GLN A 61 4.42 6.04 -6.40
C GLN A 61 5.18 4.80 -6.89
N SER A 62 4.44 3.89 -7.52
CA SER A 62 4.98 2.74 -8.24
C SER A 62 4.26 2.59 -9.58
N PRO A 63 4.99 2.34 -10.68
CA PRO A 63 4.35 1.90 -11.91
C PRO A 63 3.67 0.54 -11.68
N ILE A 64 2.60 0.29 -12.42
CA ILE A 64 1.89 -1.00 -12.50
C ILE A 64 2.13 -1.57 -13.89
N ALA A 65 2.17 -2.91 -13.99
CA ALA A 65 2.32 -3.56 -15.29
C ALA A 65 1.28 -3.05 -16.30
N ALA A 66 1.60 -3.06 -17.59
CA ALA A 66 0.72 -2.51 -18.63
C ALA A 66 -0.68 -3.17 -18.64
N ASN A 67 -0.73 -4.47 -18.32
CA ASN A 67 -1.94 -5.27 -18.14
C ASN A 67 -2.40 -5.38 -16.67
N GLY A 68 -1.71 -4.72 -15.74
CA GLY A 68 -2.05 -4.66 -14.34
C GLY A 68 -3.26 -3.78 -14.07
N ASP A 69 -3.91 -4.03 -12.93
CA ASP A 69 -5.13 -3.36 -12.50
C ASP A 69 -4.99 -2.77 -11.08
N TRP A 70 -6.11 -2.29 -10.53
CA TRP A 70 -6.13 -1.73 -9.17
C TRP A 70 -5.77 -2.75 -8.09
N ARG A 71 -5.92 -4.07 -8.33
CA ARG A 71 -5.55 -5.10 -7.34
C ARG A 71 -4.05 -5.21 -7.22
N GLU A 72 -3.33 -5.08 -8.33
CA GLU A 72 -1.87 -4.98 -8.30
C GLU A 72 -1.43 -3.75 -7.49
N CYS A 73 -2.08 -2.60 -7.70
CA CYS A 73 -1.86 -1.40 -6.87
C CYS A 73 -2.10 -1.66 -5.37
N ALA A 74 -3.17 -2.38 -5.01
CA ALA A 74 -3.45 -2.74 -3.63
C ALA A 74 -2.33 -3.61 -3.01
N MET A 75 -1.82 -4.59 -3.76
CA MET A 75 -0.71 -5.44 -3.32
C MET A 75 0.58 -4.65 -3.13
N VAL A 76 0.97 -3.81 -4.09
CA VAL A 76 2.21 -3.02 -3.95
C VAL A 76 2.10 -1.98 -2.84
N ALA A 77 0.93 -1.38 -2.63
CA ALA A 77 0.70 -0.48 -1.49
C ALA A 77 0.85 -1.20 -0.15
N GLN A 78 0.29 -2.42 -0.04
CA GLN A 78 0.43 -3.25 1.14
C GLN A 78 1.90 -3.63 1.39
N GLN A 79 2.62 -4.07 0.36
CA GLN A 79 4.04 -4.44 0.44
C GLN A 79 4.91 -3.23 0.82
N ALA A 80 4.55 -2.04 0.34
CA ALA A 80 5.19 -0.78 0.69
C ALA A 80 4.79 -0.25 2.09
N GLY A 81 3.94 -0.97 2.83
CA GLY A 81 3.49 -0.58 4.17
C GLY A 81 2.62 0.68 4.18
N LYS A 82 1.91 0.97 3.09
CA LYS A 82 1.08 2.16 2.93
C LYS A 82 -0.37 1.86 3.33
N MET A 83 -1.03 2.85 3.93
CA MET A 83 -2.41 2.73 4.43
C MET A 83 -3.46 2.99 3.34
N GLY A 84 -3.06 3.62 2.24
CA GLY A 84 -3.90 3.67 1.04
C GLY A 84 -3.11 4.01 -0.20
N ALA A 85 -3.80 3.92 -1.32
CA ALA A 85 -3.27 4.23 -2.62
C ALA A 85 -4.38 4.70 -3.58
N ILE A 86 -3.97 5.30 -4.68
CA ILE A 86 -4.83 5.64 -5.82
C ILE A 86 -4.25 4.94 -7.04
N TYR A 87 -5.05 4.09 -7.66
CA TYR A 87 -4.71 3.54 -8.97
C TYR A 87 -5.29 4.43 -10.06
N ARG A 88 -4.44 4.90 -10.98
CA ARG A 88 -4.81 5.68 -12.15
C ARG A 88 -4.85 4.80 -13.40
N TYR A 89 -6.01 4.67 -14.03
CA TYR A 89 -6.21 3.83 -15.22
C TYR A 89 -5.47 4.37 -16.45
N ASP A 90 -5.40 5.69 -16.58
CA ASP A 90 -4.81 6.42 -17.71
C ASP A 90 -3.28 6.32 -17.76
N THR A 91 -2.64 6.42 -16.59
CA THR A 91 -1.18 6.41 -16.45
C THR A 91 -0.62 5.08 -15.98
N LYS A 92 -1.48 4.10 -15.66
CA LYS A 92 -1.08 2.80 -15.09
C LYS A 92 -0.14 2.95 -13.91
N THR A 93 -0.43 3.92 -13.05
CA THR A 93 0.41 4.27 -11.91
C THR A 93 -0.37 4.10 -10.61
N CYS A 94 0.29 3.49 -9.63
CA CYS A 94 -0.19 3.36 -8.27
C CYS A 94 0.47 4.43 -7.41
N TYR A 95 -0.32 5.31 -6.84
CA TYR A 95 0.18 6.40 -6.02
C TYR A 95 -0.18 6.21 -4.58
N PHE A 96 0.82 6.22 -3.71
CA PHE A 96 0.63 5.94 -2.30
C PHE A 96 0.10 7.17 -1.55
N LYS A 97 -0.68 6.90 -0.50
CA LYS A 97 -1.20 7.90 0.42
C LYS A 97 -0.73 7.60 1.85
N ASN A 98 -0.42 8.65 2.60
CA ASN A 98 -0.29 8.58 4.05
C ASN A 98 -1.56 9.12 4.72
N PHE A 99 -1.91 8.51 5.85
CA PHE A 99 -3.05 8.89 6.66
C PHE A 99 -2.62 9.08 8.11
N PRO A 100 -3.19 10.05 8.84
CA PRO A 100 -2.85 10.24 10.24
C PRO A 100 -3.43 9.09 11.09
N ARG A 101 -2.58 8.51 11.94
CA ARG A 101 -2.97 7.56 12.99
C ARG A 101 -3.23 8.32 14.29
N ASN A 102 -4.35 9.04 14.33
CA ASN A 102 -4.75 9.91 15.43
C ASN A 102 -5.77 9.26 16.38
N GLY A 103 -5.84 7.93 16.41
CA GLY A 103 -6.86 7.19 17.19
C GLY A 103 -8.23 7.15 16.53
N ALA A 104 -8.37 7.66 15.30
CA ALA A 104 -9.57 7.46 14.50
C ALA A 104 -9.77 6.00 14.12
N VAL A 105 -11.02 5.59 13.97
CA VAL A 105 -11.42 4.28 13.46
C VAL A 105 -12.25 4.50 12.20
N THR A 106 -11.86 3.87 11.11
CA THR A 106 -12.55 3.94 9.83
C THR A 106 -13.41 2.70 9.62
N TYR A 107 -14.62 2.93 9.09
CA TYR A 107 -15.67 1.94 8.92
C TYR A 107 -16.06 1.80 7.45
N ASP A 108 -16.37 0.57 7.06
CA ASP A 108 -16.97 0.30 5.76
C ASP A 108 -18.46 0.70 5.75
N TYR A 109 -19.12 0.45 4.62
CA TYR A 109 -20.54 0.78 4.44
C TYR A 109 -21.49 -0.10 5.28
N ASP A 110 -21.03 -1.25 5.76
CA ASP A 110 -21.78 -2.18 6.61
C ASP A 110 -21.58 -1.90 8.11
N GLY A 111 -20.77 -0.91 8.46
CA GLY A 111 -20.49 -0.52 9.84
C GLY A 111 -19.42 -1.36 10.51
N ARG A 112 -18.63 -2.11 9.74
CA ARG A 112 -17.49 -2.86 10.26
C ARG A 112 -16.27 -1.96 10.28
N ALA A 113 -15.61 -1.90 11.43
CA ALA A 113 -14.32 -1.24 11.53
C ALA A 113 -13.31 -2.01 10.67
N PHE A 114 -12.53 -1.31 9.85
CA PHE A 114 -11.51 -1.94 9.01
C PHE A 114 -10.13 -1.28 9.14
N ALA A 115 -10.03 -0.06 9.68
CA ALA A 115 -8.73 0.61 9.82
C ALA A 115 -8.66 1.60 10.99
N ASN A 116 -7.45 1.87 11.48
CA ASN A 116 -7.15 2.80 12.58
C ASN A 116 -6.38 4.06 12.11
N PHE A 117 -6.90 4.69 11.07
CA PHE A 117 -6.41 5.97 10.56
C PHE A 117 -7.58 6.85 10.11
N ASP A 118 -7.40 8.17 10.10
CA ASP A 118 -8.37 9.11 9.54
C ASP A 118 -8.12 9.29 8.03
N ILE A 119 -9.13 9.73 7.29
CA ILE A 119 -9.03 9.99 5.86
C ILE A 119 -9.45 11.41 5.62
N TYR A 120 -8.54 12.20 5.05
CA TYR A 120 -8.85 13.56 4.61
C TYR A 120 -9.94 13.51 3.53
N GLY A 121 -10.89 14.44 3.61
CA GLY A 121 -12.00 14.54 2.68
C GLY A 121 -12.91 15.69 3.05
N PHE A 122 -13.98 15.87 2.28
CA PHE A 122 -15.01 16.83 2.63
C PHE A 122 -15.95 16.21 3.66
N ASP A 123 -15.97 16.80 4.85
CA ASP A 123 -16.98 16.47 5.86
C ASP A 123 -18.33 16.98 5.40
N VAL A 124 -19.29 16.07 5.22
CA VAL A 124 -20.67 16.46 4.86
C VAL A 124 -21.29 17.33 5.95
N ASN A 125 -20.92 17.10 7.21
CA ASN A 125 -21.26 17.94 8.35
C ASN A 125 -19.99 18.21 9.17
N SER A 126 -19.58 19.48 9.23
CA SER A 126 -18.37 19.92 9.92
C SER A 126 -18.44 19.79 11.45
N ASN A 127 -19.62 19.58 12.03
CA ASN A 127 -19.80 19.34 13.47
C ASN A 127 -19.80 17.84 13.84
N GLY A 128 -19.71 16.96 12.84
CA GLY A 128 -19.86 15.53 13.01
C GLY A 128 -21.28 15.10 13.41
N TYR A 129 -21.50 13.79 13.40
CA TYR A 129 -22.74 13.13 13.76
C TYR A 129 -22.60 12.44 15.13
N SER A 130 -23.72 12.25 15.82
CA SER A 130 -23.79 11.57 17.12
C SER A 130 -23.73 10.04 17.00
N SER A 131 -24.12 9.47 15.85
CA SER A 131 -24.12 8.03 15.62
C SER A 131 -23.60 7.67 14.22
N TYR A 132 -23.21 6.41 14.07
CA TYR A 132 -22.83 5.83 12.78
C TYR A 132 -23.98 5.92 11.77
N ASP A 133 -25.20 5.55 12.16
CA ASP A 133 -26.36 5.54 11.25
C ASP A 133 -26.67 6.94 10.69
N ALA A 134 -26.54 7.97 11.53
CA ALA A 134 -26.71 9.35 11.09
C ALA A 134 -25.64 9.76 10.07
N ALA A 135 -24.36 9.45 10.33
CA ALA A 135 -23.27 9.70 9.38
C ALA A 135 -23.44 8.89 8.08
N ARG A 136 -23.90 7.64 8.15
CA ARG A 136 -24.10 6.78 6.98
C ARG A 136 -25.28 7.23 6.11
N SER A 137 -26.33 7.77 6.70
CA SER A 137 -27.57 8.20 6.01
C SER A 137 -27.36 9.22 4.88
N VAL A 138 -26.23 9.94 4.86
CA VAL A 138 -25.89 10.91 3.83
C VAL A 138 -25.05 10.35 2.68
N TYR A 139 -24.95 9.02 2.61
CA TYR A 139 -24.22 8.26 1.59
C TYR A 139 -22.78 8.76 1.38
N PRO A 140 -21.93 8.72 2.42
CA PRO A 140 -20.53 9.08 2.28
C PRO A 140 -19.75 8.02 1.49
N THR A 141 -18.54 8.39 1.06
CA THR A 141 -17.58 7.42 0.52
C THR A 141 -17.02 6.53 1.63
N VAL A 142 -16.78 7.11 2.81
CA VAL A 142 -16.27 6.40 3.98
C VAL A 142 -16.76 7.07 5.27
N VAL A 143 -16.92 6.30 6.34
CA VAL A 143 -17.29 6.80 7.66
C VAL A 143 -16.11 6.67 8.62
N VAL A 144 -15.83 7.73 9.37
CA VAL A 144 -14.74 7.75 10.36
C VAL A 144 -15.29 8.12 11.72
N LYS A 145 -14.92 7.37 12.77
CA LYS A 145 -15.13 7.76 14.15
C LYS A 145 -13.85 8.40 14.68
N ASN A 146 -13.95 9.65 15.14
CA ASN A 146 -12.82 10.37 15.70
C ASN A 146 -13.31 11.28 16.84
N ALA A 147 -12.57 11.32 17.96
CA ALA A 147 -12.89 12.13 19.14
C ALA A 147 -14.35 12.03 19.63
N GLY A 148 -14.94 10.82 19.61
CA GLY A 148 -16.31 10.58 20.06
C GLY A 148 -17.43 11.02 19.09
N LYS A 149 -17.07 11.49 17.89
CA LYS A 149 -18.00 11.87 16.82
C LYS A 149 -17.83 10.97 15.60
N TRP A 150 -18.86 10.94 14.76
CA TRP A 150 -18.88 10.22 13.49
C TRP A 150 -18.82 11.21 12.33
N TRP A 151 -17.98 10.93 11.35
CA TRP A 151 -17.71 11.82 10.22
C TRP A 151 -18.04 11.11 8.93
N ALA A 152 -18.89 11.75 8.13
CA ALA A 152 -19.26 11.28 6.81
C ALA A 152 -18.34 11.96 5.79
N LYS A 153 -17.35 11.23 5.26
CA LYS A 153 -16.35 11.77 4.34
C LYS A 153 -16.81 11.55 2.89
N LYS A 154 -16.94 12.63 2.13
CA LYS A 154 -17.06 12.57 0.66
C LYS A 154 -15.71 12.91 0.03
N LEU A 155 -15.30 12.08 -0.92
CA LEU A 155 -14.04 12.25 -1.63
C LEU A 155 -14.26 12.92 -2.99
N PRO A 156 -13.33 13.78 -3.44
CA PRO A 156 -13.38 14.36 -4.78
C PRO A 156 -13.51 13.29 -5.88
N LYS A 157 -14.25 13.61 -6.95
CA LYS A 157 -14.41 12.70 -8.10
C LYS A 157 -13.12 12.62 -8.94
N CYS A 158 -12.84 11.43 -9.45
CA CYS A 158 -11.84 11.17 -10.48
C CYS A 158 -12.26 9.98 -11.36
N ASP A 159 -12.64 10.27 -12.61
CA ASP A 159 -13.21 9.26 -13.53
C ASP A 159 -12.22 8.16 -13.94
N GLN A 160 -10.92 8.39 -13.80
CA GLN A 160 -9.85 7.46 -14.14
C GLN A 160 -9.10 6.95 -12.90
N CYS A 161 -9.74 6.99 -11.73
CA CYS A 161 -9.13 6.56 -10.46
C CYS A 161 -9.93 5.47 -9.74
N VAL A 162 -9.21 4.66 -8.97
CA VAL A 162 -9.76 3.90 -7.85
C VAL A 162 -8.95 4.24 -6.61
N MET A 163 -9.62 4.66 -5.55
CA MET A 163 -9.01 4.77 -4.24
C MET A 163 -9.06 3.42 -3.53
N ILE A 164 -7.94 3.05 -2.93
CA ILE A 164 -7.72 1.80 -2.22
C ILE A 164 -7.29 2.16 -0.80
N LEU A 165 -7.96 1.59 0.19
CA LEU A 165 -7.61 1.72 1.60
C LEU A 165 -7.20 0.35 2.11
N VAL A 166 -5.98 0.25 2.62
CA VAL A 166 -5.42 -0.99 3.14
C VAL A 166 -5.83 -1.15 4.59
N SER A 167 -6.47 -2.27 4.92
CA SER A 167 -6.79 -2.62 6.30
C SER A 167 -5.52 -2.74 7.12
N ASP A 168 -5.51 -2.12 8.30
CA ASP A 168 -4.44 -2.27 9.28
C ASP A 168 -4.91 -2.98 10.56
N ILE A 169 -6.18 -3.37 10.62
CA ILE A 169 -6.71 -4.25 11.65
C ILE A 169 -6.25 -5.66 11.31
N ARG A 170 -5.25 -6.14 12.06
CA ARG A 170 -4.78 -7.52 11.95
C ARG A 170 -5.89 -8.45 12.46
N CYS A 171 -6.44 -9.25 11.55
CA CYS A 171 -6.79 -10.62 11.85
C CYS A 171 -5.53 -11.50 11.63
#